data_AF-A0A0S8A343-F1
#
_entry.id   AF-A0A0S8A343-F1
#
_cell.length_a   1.000
_cell.length_b   1.000
_cell.length_c   1.000
_cell.angle_alpha   90.00
_cell.angle_beta   90.00
_cell.angle_gamma   90.00
#
_symmetry.space_group_name_H-M   'P 1'
#
loop_
_entity.id
_entity.type
_entity.pdbx_description
1 polymer ?
#
loop_
_entity_poly.entity_id
_entity_poly.type
_entity_poly.pdbx_seq_one_letter_code
_entity_poly.pdbx_strand_id
1 'polypeptide(L)'
;MVPTNTNSAGTAVPTFGPLGTQVFGSDGKRYVLAQANASISASTTVCDINATTFLVAASGGAYTSPAVALVSGDVAWFGKASV
;
A
#
# COMPACT_ATOMS: atom_id res chain seq x y z
N MET A 1 7.64 -2.54 3.40
CA MET A 1 7.20 -1.35 4.15
C MET A 1 7.95 -0.13 3.63
N VAL A 2 7.29 1.03 3.58
CA VAL A 2 7.88 2.33 3.25
C VAL A 2 8.08 3.12 4.56
N PRO A 3 9.24 3.75 4.78
CA PRO A 3 9.47 4.56 5.99
C PRO A 3 8.47 5.72 6.10
N THR A 4 8.14 6.10 7.32
CA THR A 4 7.26 7.23 7.64
C THR A 4 7.91 8.18 8.63
N ASN A 5 7.53 9.46 8.57
CA ASN A 5 7.84 10.47 9.57
C ASN A 5 6.54 10.90 10.26
N THR A 6 6.60 11.20 11.56
CA THR A 6 5.44 11.72 12.29
C THR A 6 5.30 13.21 12.07
N ASN A 7 4.12 13.69 11.66
CA ASN A 7 3.84 15.13 11.59
C ASN A 7 3.47 15.69 12.99
N SER A 8 3.28 17.01 13.09
CA SER A 8 2.93 17.67 14.37
C SER A 8 1.60 17.20 14.97
N ALA A 9 0.74 16.53 14.21
CA ALA A 9 -0.52 15.95 14.68
C ALA A 9 -0.39 14.46 15.06
N GLY A 10 0.83 13.91 15.11
CA GLY A 10 1.04 12.50 15.44
C GLY A 10 0.73 11.53 14.28
N THR A 11 0.45 12.04 13.08
CA THR A 11 0.11 11.22 11.91
C THR A 11 1.38 10.75 11.21
N ALA A 12 1.46 9.45 10.91
CA ALA A 12 2.52 8.88 10.10
C ALA A 12 2.36 9.33 8.63
N VAL A 13 3.37 10.03 8.11
CA VAL A 13 3.43 10.51 6.73
C VAL A 13 4.50 9.74 5.97
N PRO A 14 4.19 9.09 4.84
CA PRO A 14 5.20 8.36 4.07
C PRO A 14 6.26 9.29 3.51
N THR A 15 7.52 8.86 3.53
CA THR A 15 8.65 9.68 3.07
C THR A 15 8.72 9.85 1.55
N PHE A 16 8.07 8.98 0.79
CA PHE A 16 8.05 9.04 -0.67
C PHE A 16 7.02 10.05 -1.21
N GLY A 17 5.87 10.19 -0.54
CA GLY A 17 4.75 10.97 -1.03
C GLY A 17 3.44 10.65 -0.31
N PRO A 18 2.34 11.32 -0.68
CA PRO A 18 1.03 11.06 -0.09
C PRO A 18 0.52 9.64 -0.43
N LEU A 19 -0.40 9.12 0.39
CA LEU A 19 -1.15 7.93 0.00
C LEU A 19 -1.88 8.18 -1.34
N GLY A 20 -1.98 7.13 -2.16
CA GLY A 20 -2.50 7.21 -3.52
C GLY A 20 -1.46 7.58 -4.58
N THR A 21 -0.21 7.88 -4.18
CA THR A 21 0.89 8.03 -5.14
C THR A 21 1.02 6.78 -6.00
N GLN A 22 1.16 6.96 -7.30
CA GLN A 22 1.24 5.89 -8.28
C GLN A 22 2.56 5.93 -9.03
N VAL A 23 3.18 4.77 -9.19
CA VAL A 23 4.39 4.59 -10.00
C VAL A 23 4.26 3.36 -10.88
N PHE A 24 4.86 3.41 -12.07
CA PHE A 24 5.01 2.25 -12.93
C PHE A 24 6.36 1.61 -12.69
N GLY A 25 6.35 0.33 -12.30
CA GLY A 25 7.55 -0.47 -12.15
C GLY A 25 8.09 -0.91 -13.51
N SER A 26 9.40 -1.17 -13.57
CA SER A 26 10.05 -1.80 -14.72
C SER A 26 9.60 -3.24 -14.96
N ASP A 27 8.85 -3.83 -14.03
CA ASP A 27 8.26 -5.16 -14.09
C ASP A 27 6.86 -5.18 -14.73
N GLY A 28 6.41 -4.05 -15.30
CA GLY A 28 5.11 -3.92 -15.96
C GLY A 28 3.93 -3.77 -15.01
N LYS A 29 4.17 -3.53 -13.71
CA LYS A 29 3.10 -3.29 -12.73
C LYS A 29 2.94 -1.80 -12.45
N ARG A 30 1.70 -1.40 -12.14
CA ARG A 30 1.41 -0.13 -11.47
C ARG A 30 1.35 -0.39 -9.97
N TYR A 31 2.10 0.40 -9.22
CA TYR A 31 2.12 0.37 -7.76
C TYR A 31 1.40 1.58 -7.19
N VAL A 32 0.58 1.35 -6.18
CA VAL A 32 -0.11 2.40 -5.41
C VAL A 32 0.45 2.39 -3.99
N LEU A 33 0.88 3.56 -3.49
CA LEU A 33 1.29 3.74 -2.11
C LEU A 33 0.03 3.81 -1.24
N ALA A 34 -0.14 2.86 -0.33
CA ALA A 34 -1.36 2.74 0.46
C ALA A 34 -1.05 2.24 1.87
N GLN A 35 -2.00 2.39 2.80
CA GLN A 35 -1.86 2.01 4.20
C GLN A 35 -2.70 0.76 4.51
N ALA A 36 -2.10 -0.24 5.15
CA ALA A 36 -2.82 -1.43 5.59
C ALA A 36 -3.85 -1.08 6.68
N ASN A 37 -5.07 -1.58 6.55
CA ASN A 37 -6.14 -1.44 7.55
C ASN A 37 -6.46 -2.77 8.26
N ALA A 38 -5.60 -3.77 8.08
CA ALA A 38 -5.67 -5.09 8.69
C ALA A 38 -4.29 -5.74 8.65
N SER A 39 -4.13 -6.89 9.32
CA SER A 39 -2.97 -7.75 9.09
C SER A 39 -3.05 -8.35 7.69
N ILE A 40 -1.99 -8.19 6.90
CA ILE A 40 -1.89 -8.70 5.53
C ILE A 40 -0.64 -9.59 5.44
N SER A 41 -0.83 -10.86 5.09
CA SER A 41 0.29 -11.78 4.85
C SER A 41 1.15 -11.31 3.68
N ALA A 42 2.44 -11.65 3.72
CA ALA A 42 3.35 -11.39 2.61
C ALA A 42 2.79 -11.94 1.28
N SER A 43 2.98 -11.18 0.20
CA SER A 43 2.61 -11.57 -1.17
C SER A 43 1.14 -11.93 -1.37
N THR A 44 0.23 -11.34 -0.60
CA THR A 44 -1.23 -11.52 -0.76
C THR A 44 -1.69 -10.83 -2.03
N THR A 45 -2.31 -11.54 -2.97
CA THR A 45 -2.63 -11.06 -4.33
C THR A 45 -4.05 -10.52 -4.51
N VAL A 46 -4.83 -10.47 -3.43
CA VAL A 46 -6.26 -10.12 -3.44
C VAL A 46 -6.56 -8.86 -2.63
N CYS A 47 -5.55 -8.02 -2.39
CA CYS A 47 -5.73 -6.79 -1.64
C CYS A 47 -6.63 -5.82 -2.39
N ASP A 48 -7.59 -5.25 -1.68
CA ASP A 48 -8.43 -4.15 -2.16
C ASP A 48 -7.93 -2.82 -1.62
N ILE A 49 -7.83 -1.82 -2.49
CA ILE A 49 -7.45 -0.46 -2.11
C ILE A 49 -8.69 0.41 -2.29
N ASN A 50 -9.19 0.96 -1.18
CA ASN A 50 -10.24 1.96 -1.25
C ASN A 50 -9.72 3.20 -2.01
N ALA A 51 -10.35 3.54 -3.14
CA ALA A 51 -9.86 4.59 -4.03
C ALA A 51 -9.93 6.01 -3.44
N THR A 52 -10.68 6.20 -2.35
CA THR A 52 -10.87 7.50 -1.70
C THR A 52 -9.97 7.69 -0.49
N THR A 53 -9.76 6.63 0.29
CA THR A 53 -8.97 6.69 1.55
C THR A 53 -7.60 6.06 1.43
N PHE A 54 -7.36 5.25 0.41
CA PHE A 54 -6.14 4.45 0.22
C PHE A 54 -5.82 3.54 1.40
N LEU A 55 -6.86 3.13 2.12
CA LEU A 55 -6.80 2.05 3.10
C LEU A 55 -6.94 0.71 2.38
N VAL A 56 -6.14 -0.26 2.81
CA VAL A 56 -6.04 -1.57 2.17
C VAL A 56 -6.70 -2.65 3.01
N ALA A 57 -7.63 -3.38 2.40
CA ALA A 57 -8.18 -4.61 2.94
C ALA A 57 -7.38 -5.82 2.44
N ALA A 58 -7.31 -6.88 3.25
CA ALA A 58 -6.57 -8.10 2.92
C ALA A 58 -7.24 -8.98 1.85
N SER A 59 -8.42 -8.60 1.36
CA SER A 59 -9.22 -9.34 0.38
C SER A 59 -10.13 -8.41 -0.43
N GLY A 60 -10.74 -8.94 -1.49
CA GLY A 60 -11.77 -8.25 -2.29
C GLY A 60 -11.26 -7.50 -3.51
N GLY A 61 -9.95 -7.43 -3.72
CA GLY A 61 -9.34 -6.68 -4.82
C GLY A 61 -8.38 -7.50 -5.68
N ALA A 62 -7.52 -6.80 -6.41
CA ALA A 62 -6.58 -7.39 -7.37
C ALA A 62 -5.14 -6.86 -7.20
N TYR A 63 -4.85 -6.17 -6.10
CA TYR A 63 -3.50 -5.73 -5.79
C TYR A 63 -2.74 -6.79 -5.00
N THR A 64 -1.43 -6.82 -5.23
CA THR A 64 -0.49 -7.68 -4.52
C THR A 64 0.26 -6.88 -3.46
N SER A 65 0.24 -7.36 -2.22
CA SER A 65 1.05 -6.84 -1.12
C SER A 65 2.54 -7.17 -1.32
N PRO A 66 3.47 -6.43 -0.68
CA PRO A 66 4.89 -6.75 -0.75
C PRO A 66 5.21 -8.13 -0.16
N ALA A 67 6.42 -8.63 -0.42
CA ALA A 67 6.93 -9.90 0.13
C ALA A 67 7.26 -9.87 1.64
N VAL A 68 6.63 -8.96 2.39
CA VAL A 68 6.78 -8.81 3.84
C VAL A 68 5.38 -8.65 4.43
N ALA A 69 5.11 -9.30 5.56
CA ALA A 69 3.85 -9.16 6.26
C ALA A 69 3.64 -7.71 6.74
N LEU A 70 2.40 -7.25 6.71
CA LEU A 70 2.00 -5.92 7.14
C LEU A 70 1.00 -6.03 8.29
N VAL A 71 1.04 -5.06 9.20
CA VAL A 71 0.01 -4.84 10.22
C VAL A 71 -0.74 -3.53 9.95
N SER A 72 -1.87 -3.33 10.63
CA SER A 72 -2.64 -2.10 10.49
C SER A 72 -1.78 -0.87 10.79
N GLY A 73 -1.83 0.13 9.91
CA GLY A 73 -1.02 1.35 9.98
C GLY A 73 0.24 1.32 9.11
N ASP A 74 0.73 0.14 8.71
CA ASP A 74 1.90 0.03 7.84
C ASP A 74 1.62 0.63 6.46
N VAL A 75 2.58 1.38 5.94
CA VAL A 75 2.52 1.92 4.58
C VAL A 75 3.39 1.07 3.65
N ALA A 76 2.84 0.72 2.49
CA ALA A 76 3.54 -0.11 1.51
C ALA A 76 3.08 0.19 0.08
N TRP A 77 3.87 -0.31 -0.88
CA TRP A 77 3.51 -0.34 -2.28
C TRP A 77 2.71 -1.60 -2.59
N PHE A 78 1.53 -1.41 -3.18
CA PHE A 78 0.64 -2.48 -3.61
C PHE A 78 0.58 -2.49 -5.13
N GLY A 79 1.00 -3.60 -5.73
CA GLY A 79 1.21 -3.71 -7.17
C GLY A 79 0.08 -4.46 -7.88
N LYS A 80 -0.31 -4.00 -9.07
CA LYS A 80 -1.23 -4.70 -9.97
C LYS A 80 -0.66 -4.61 -11.39
N ALA A 81 -0.94 -5.60 -12.24
CA ALA A 81 -0.58 -5.53 -13.66
C ALA A 81 -1.10 -4.21 -14.27
N SER A 82 -0.21 -3.47 -14.95
CA SER A 82 -0.62 -2.32 -15.75
C SER A 82 -1.02 -2.82 -17.12
N VAL A 83 -2.27 -2.59 -17.50
CA VAL A 83 -2.75 -2.77 -18.88
C VAL A 83 -2.40 -1.55 -19.73
#